data_AF-L7ECB8-F1
#
_entry.id   AF-L7ECB8-F1
#
_cell.length_a   1.000
_cell.length_b   1.000
_cell.length_c   1.000
_cell.angle_alpha   90.00
_cell.angle_beta   90.00
_cell.angle_gamma   90.00
#
_symmetry.space_group_name_H-M   'P 1'
#
loop_
_entity.id
_entity.type
_entity.pdbx_description
1 polymer ?
#
loop_
_entity_poly.entity_id
_entity_poly.type
_entity_poly.pdbx_seq_one_letter_code
_entity_poly.pdbx_strand_id
1 'polypeptide(L)' 'MINPTNKTVSDETKQLIDKLLLERISLRGIARVTGVSWSWLQNYVNNKLAAVPRQIKVSDKPKGKLVIECDEM' A
#
# COMPACT_ATOMS: atom_id res chain seq x y z
N MET A 1 -21.68 12.83 28.83
CA MET A 1 -21.97 11.92 27.71
C MET A 1 -20.80 11.96 26.75
N ILE A 2 -20.10 10.84 26.54
CA ILE A 2 -19.05 10.76 25.51
C ILE A 2 -19.79 10.40 24.21
N ASN A 3 -19.89 11.33 23.27
CA ASN A 3 -20.55 11.09 21.99
C ASN A 3 -19.51 10.53 21.02
N PRO A 4 -19.53 9.23 20.68
CA PRO A 4 -18.54 8.65 19.78
C PRO A 4 -18.77 9.19 18.37
N THR A 5 -17.98 10.19 17.97
CA THR A 5 -17.92 10.62 16.57
C THR A 5 -17.14 9.56 15.81
N ASN A 6 -17.77 8.94 14.79
CA ASN A 6 -17.07 8.11 13.83
C ASN A 6 -16.13 9.01 13.01
N LYS A 7 -14.97 9.35 13.58
CA LYS A 7 -13.97 10.21 12.95
C LYS A 7 -13.42 9.46 11.76
N THR A 8 -13.98 9.75 10.59
CA THR A 8 -13.47 9.30 9.32
C THR A 8 -12.11 9.96 9.12
N VAL A 9 -11.07 9.17 8.83
CA VAL A 9 -9.75 9.70 8.51
C VAL A 9 -9.87 10.60 7.28
N SER A 10 -9.37 11.84 7.38
CA SER A 10 -9.46 12.83 6.31
C SER A 10 -8.71 12.36 5.06
N ASP A 11 -9.13 12.83 3.89
CA ASP A 11 -8.47 12.49 2.64
C ASP A 11 -7.04 13.04 2.57
N GLU A 12 -6.77 14.18 3.21
CA GLU A 12 -5.41 14.71 3.40
C GLU A 12 -4.51 13.73 4.15
N THR A 13 -5.02 13.11 5.21
CA THR A 13 -4.26 12.10 5.98
C THR A 13 -4.02 10.85 5.15
N LYS A 14 -5.01 10.42 4.34
CA LYS A 14 -4.84 9.30 3.40
C LYS A 14 -3.75 9.58 2.37
N GLN A 15 -3.73 10.78 1.80
CA GLN A 15 -2.69 11.20 0.84
C GLN A 15 -1.31 11.23 1.47
N LEU A 16 -1.20 11.67 2.74
CA LEU A 16 0.06 11.60 3.47
C LEU A 16 0.51 10.14 3.69
N ILE A 17 -0.38 9.26 4.13
CA ILE A 17 -0.10 7.83 4.31
C ILE A 17 0.41 7.22 3.00
N ASP A 18 -0.23 7.55 1.87
CA ASP A 18 0.18 7.06 0.55
C ASP A 18 1.60 7.46 0.17
N LYS A 19 1.99 8.71 0.42
CA LYS A 19 3.37 9.17 0.21
C LYS A 19 4.35 8.42 1.10
N LEU A 20 4.03 8.22 2.38
CA LEU A 20 4.91 7.50 3.32
C LEU A 20 5.09 6.02 2.95
N LEU A 21 4.06 5.38 2.37
CA LEU A 21 4.15 4.02 1.87
C LEU A 21 5.11 3.91 0.66
N LEU A 22 5.13 4.91 -0.22
CA LEU A 22 6.05 4.96 -1.37
C LEU A 22 7.51 5.07 -0.91
N GLU A 23 7.77 5.81 0.17
CA GLU A 23 9.08 5.91 0.83
C GLU A 23 9.47 4.63 1.62
N ARG A 24 8.66 3.57 1.53
CA ARG A 24 8.85 2.28 2.21
C ARG A 24 8.95 2.39 3.74
N ILE A 25 8.32 3.41 4.33
CA ILE A 25 8.29 3.58 5.79
C ILE A 25 7.45 2.47 6.41
N SER A 26 7.93 1.92 7.53
CA SER A 26 7.20 0.87 8.27
C SER A 26 5.79 1.33 8.65
N LEU A 27 4.80 0.43 8.56
CA LEU A 27 3.42 0.74 8.95
C LEU A 27 3.33 1.24 10.40
N ARG A 28 4.14 0.70 11.31
CA ARG A 28 4.21 1.16 12.70
C ARG A 28 4.74 2.59 12.80
N GLY A 29 5.71 2.95 11.96
CA GLY A 29 6.21 4.32 11.84
C GLY A 29 5.11 5.26 11.34
N ILE A 30 4.40 4.86 10.30
CA ILE A 30 3.28 5.64 9.74
C ILE A 30 2.19 5.88 10.78
N ALA A 31 1.77 4.83 11.50
CA ALA A 31 0.74 4.97 12.55
C ALA A 31 1.15 5.96 13.65
N ARG A 32 2.43 6.00 14.04
CA ARG A 32 2.94 6.97 15.02
C ARG A 32 2.94 8.40 14.48
N VAL A 33 3.34 8.60 13.23
CA VAL A 33 3.47 9.94 12.62
C VAL A 33 2.10 10.55 12.30
N THR A 34 1.14 9.75 11.86
CA THR A 34 -0.19 10.23 11.46
C THR A 34 -1.24 10.15 12.57
N GLY A 35 -0.97 9.42 13.65
CA GLY A 35 -1.89 9.26 14.78
C GLY A 35 -3.14 8.44 14.47
N VAL A 36 -3.20 7.79 13.31
CA VAL A 36 -4.32 6.92 12.94
C VAL A 36 -4.28 5.61 13.72
N SER A 37 -5.44 4.99 13.93
CA SER A 37 -5.50 3.70 14.60
C SER A 37 -4.81 2.62 13.77
N TRP A 38 -4.11 1.72 14.46
CA TRP A 38 -3.39 0.62 13.82
C TRP A 38 -4.31 -0.27 12.98
N SER A 39 -5.47 -0.65 13.53
CA SER A 39 -6.45 -1.48 12.85
C SER A 39 -7.00 -0.80 11.59
N TRP A 40 -7.23 0.51 11.64
CA TRP A 40 -7.69 1.27 10.48
C TRP A 40 -6.61 1.33 9.40
N LEU A 41 -5.35 1.63 9.75
CA LEU A 41 -4.24 1.67 8.80
C LEU A 41 -4.02 0.31 8.15
N GLN A 42 -4.08 -0.77 8.94
CA GLN A 42 -3.90 -2.12 8.43
C GLN A 42 -5.00 -2.49 7.44
N ASN A 43 -6.27 -2.21 7.75
CA ASN A 43 -7.37 -2.41 6.81
C ASN A 43 -7.24 -1.55 5.56
N TYR A 44 -6.83 -0.28 5.70
CA TYR A 44 -6.62 0.62 4.58
C TYR A 44 -5.59 0.08 3.59
N VAL A 45 -4.45 -0.39 4.09
CA VAL A 45 -3.37 -0.96 3.27
C VAL A 45 -3.80 -2.29 2.65
N ASN A 46 -4.48 -3.17 3.40
CA ASN A 46 -4.98 -4.44 2.87
C ASN A 46 -5.96 -4.23 1.71
N ASN A 47 -6.86 -3.27 1.83
CA ASN A 47 -7.81 -2.93 0.76
C ASN A 47 -7.08 -2.40 -0.49
N LYS A 48 -6.04 -1.58 -0.33
CA LYS A 48 -5.21 -1.14 -1.46
C LYS A 48 -4.48 -2.29 -2.13
N LEU A 49 -3.88 -3.18 -1.35
CA LEU A 49 -3.18 -4.34 -1.90
C LEU A 49 -4.13 -5.29 -2.64
N ALA A 50 -5.37 -5.44 -2.17
CA ALA A 50 -6.39 -6.23 -2.87
C ALA A 50 -6.85 -5.60 -4.19
N ALA A 51 -6.86 -4.26 -4.27
CA ALA A 51 -7.25 -3.53 -5.48
C ALA A 51 -6.17 -3.54 -6.57
N VAL A 52 -4.90 -3.74 -6.21
CA VAL A 52 -3.79 -3.79 -7.18
C VAL A 52 -3.74 -5.17 -7.85
N PRO A 53 -3.86 -5.27 -9.19
CA PRO A 53 -3.77 -6.54 -9.89
C PRO A 53 -2.36 -7.14 -9.72
N ARG A 54 -2.31 -8.39 -9.27
CA ARG A 54 -1.04 -9.12 -9.06
C ARG A 54 -0.41 -9.61 -10.36
N GLN A 55 -1.18 -9.61 -11.45
CA GLN A 55 -0.71 -10.01 -12.77
C GLN A 55 -0.56 -8.77 -13.65
N ILE A 56 0.65 -8.56 -14.15
CA ILE A 56 0.93 -7.57 -15.17
C ILE A 56 0.44 -8.16 -16.49
N LYS A 57 -0.47 -7.46 -17.16
CA LYS A 57 -0.82 -7.80 -18.55
C LYS A 57 0.41 -7.55 -19.41
N VAL A 58 1.13 -8.61 -19.74
CA VAL A 58 2.24 -8.55 -20.68
C VAL A 58 1.70 -8.68 -22.09
N SER A 59 2.20 -7.84 -22.99
CA SER A 59 2.05 -8.07 -24.43
C SER A 59 2.92 -9.24 -24.85
N ASP A 60 2.41 -10.05 -25.78
CA ASP A 60 3.18 -11.16 -26.35
C ASP A 60 4.45 -10.62 -27.02
N LYS A 61 5.60 -11.10 -26.55
CA LYS A 61 6.88 -10.83 -27.21
C LYS A 61 7.03 -11.75 -28.42
N PRO A 62 7.68 -11.31 -29.51
CA PRO A 62 8.00 -12.18 -30.62
C PRO A 62 8.78 -13.41 -30.14
N LYS A 63 8.37 -14.59 -30.60
CA LYS A 63 8.95 -15.87 -30.16
C LYS A 63 10.36 -16.00 -30.75
N GLY A 64 11.37 -16.09 -29.90
CA GLY A 64 12.78 -16.25 -30.27
C GLY A 64 13.57 -16.92 -29.14
N LYS A 65 14.86 -17.22 -29.36
CA LYS A 65 15.71 -17.83 -28.33
C LYS A 65 15.84 -16.87 -27.14
N LEU A 66 15.25 -17.25 -26.01
CA LEU A 66 15.31 -16.50 -24.76
C LEU A 66 16.35 -17.15 -23.84
N VAL A 67 17.40 -16.42 -23.48
CA VAL A 67 18.35 -16.79 -22.44
C VAL A 67 17.99 -15.96 -21.21
N ILE A 68 17.63 -16.61 -20.11
CA ILE A 68 17.30 -15.97 -18.85
C ILE A 68 18.42 -16.30 -17.89
N GLU A 69 19.16 -15.27 -17.45
CA GLU A 69 20.04 -15.36 -16.30
C GLU A 69 19.34 -14.64 -15.14
N CYS A 70 19.18 -15.34 -14.03
CA CYS A 70 18.71 -14.79 -12.78
C CYS A 70 19.87 -14.84 -11.79
N ASP A 71 20.15 -13.71 -11.14
CA ASP A 71 21.03 -13.68 -9.98
C ASP A 71 20.18 -13.99 -8.73
N GLU A 72 20.67 -14.88 -7.87
CA GLU A 72 20.00 -15.18 -6.61
C GLU A 72 20.40 -14.13 -5.57
N MET A 73 19.43 -13.34 -5.12
CA MET A 73 19.57 -12.39 -4.00
C MET A 73 19.69 -13.09 -2.65
#